data_AF-A0A6A6WSH8-F1
#
_entry.id   AF-A0A6A6WSH8-F1
#
_cell.length_a   1.000
_cell.length_b   1.000
_cell.length_c   1.000
_cell.angle_alpha   90.00
_cell.angle_beta   90.00
_cell.angle_gamma   90.00
#
_symmetry.space_group_name_H-M   'P 1'
#
loop_
_entity.id
_entity.type
_entity.pdbx_description
1 polymer ?
#
loop_
_entity_poly.entity_id
_entity_poly.type
_entity_poly.pdbx_seq_one_letter_code
_entity_poly.pdbx_strand_id
1 'polypeptide(L)'
;MYFRHENGSYKKVPQYPNAQLGTEGRDATDIKGGMTIYYTQKDFNTNGDQHITAFQPGFRMTVGNPATNTVEGAKAHPGLRYTCLQTILTRGSETSEFPAKPCPAGIMAIHHFPACWDGKNLDSPDHQSHMYSTTKGGFRVADPCPSSHPVRMPQLAYETMWNTTAFKDMWPKDGSQPFVWSYMDSKGYGTHADYVFGWKGDSLQRVMNNSCMFHGCGSPGVQGVLKTQTVAEMNKCAVQNTVTEETEGWLKELPGYGMEMK
;
A
#
# COMPACT_ATOMS: atom_id res chain seq x y z
N MET A 1 -11.02 3.64 -2.76
CA MET A 1 -11.79 2.90 -3.78
C MET A 1 -13.27 3.08 -3.47
N TYR A 2 -14.07 3.27 -4.51
CA TYR A 2 -15.53 3.31 -4.45
C TYR A 2 -16.10 2.23 -5.38
N PHE A 3 -17.25 1.68 -5.01
CA PHE A 3 -18.09 0.88 -5.88
C PHE A 3 -19.12 1.80 -6.54
N ARG A 4 -19.27 1.71 -7.85
CA ARG A 4 -20.27 2.40 -8.65
C ARG A 4 -21.38 1.42 -9.00
N HIS A 5 -22.58 1.69 -8.50
CA HIS A 5 -23.77 0.89 -8.80
C HIS A 5 -24.35 1.25 -10.18
N GLU A 6 -25.11 0.34 -10.80
CA GLU A 6 -25.73 0.56 -12.13
C GLU A 6 -26.67 1.78 -12.18
N ASN A 7 -27.22 2.18 -11.04
CA ASN A 7 -28.04 3.41 -10.92
C ASN A 7 -27.20 4.72 -10.87
N GLY A 8 -25.88 4.63 -11.00
CA GLY A 8 -24.95 5.77 -10.99
C GLY A 8 -24.46 6.20 -9.60
N SER A 9 -25.01 5.64 -8.51
CA SER A 9 -24.55 5.98 -7.16
C SER A 9 -23.23 5.30 -6.79
N TYR A 10 -22.51 5.91 -5.84
CA TYR A 10 -21.21 5.46 -5.36
C TYR A 10 -21.27 5.03 -3.91
N LYS A 11 -20.50 4.03 -3.53
CA LYS A 11 -20.33 3.61 -2.13
C LYS A 11 -18.87 3.34 -1.83
N LYS A 12 -18.37 3.94 -0.76
CA LYS A 12 -16.99 3.72 -0.32
C LYS A 12 -16.79 2.24 0.00
N VAL A 13 -15.73 1.66 -0.55
CA VAL A 13 -15.36 0.28 -0.25
C VAL A 13 -14.64 0.27 1.10
N PRO A 14 -15.13 -0.46 2.12
CA PRO A 14 -14.46 -0.52 3.41
C PRO A 14 -13.07 -1.16 3.28
N GLN A 15 -12.12 -0.69 4.07
CA GLN A 15 -10.84 -1.37 4.26
C GLN A 15 -10.95 -2.35 5.44
N TYR A 16 -10.11 -3.38 5.43
CA TYR A 16 -10.01 -4.34 6.54
C TYR A 16 -8.54 -4.73 6.78
N PRO A 17 -8.16 -5.19 7.99
CA PRO A 17 -6.77 -5.53 8.27
C PRO A 17 -6.32 -6.76 7.48
N ASN A 18 -5.03 -6.81 7.18
CA ASN A 18 -4.39 -7.98 6.58
C ASN A 18 -4.22 -9.11 7.63
N ALA A 19 -3.90 -10.31 7.16
CA ALA A 19 -3.68 -11.45 8.04
C ALA A 19 -2.41 -11.29 8.88
N GLN A 20 -2.36 -11.98 10.01
CA GLN A 20 -1.14 -12.19 10.82
C GLN A 20 -0.51 -10.91 11.37
N LEU A 21 -1.29 -9.84 11.54
CA LEU A 21 -0.83 -8.56 12.10
C LEU A 21 -0.97 -8.45 13.61
N GLY A 22 -1.57 -9.46 14.27
CA GLY A 22 -1.74 -9.52 15.71
C GLY A 22 -0.51 -10.01 16.45
N THR A 23 -0.68 -10.23 17.76
CA THR A 23 0.38 -10.69 18.66
C THR A 23 0.96 -12.03 18.19
N GLU A 24 2.27 -12.06 17.99
CA GLU A 24 3.06 -13.21 17.54
C GLU A 24 2.58 -13.79 16.19
N GLY A 25 2.15 -12.92 15.27
CA GLY A 25 1.77 -13.33 13.91
C GLY A 25 0.40 -14.02 13.83
N ARG A 26 -0.43 -13.90 14.87
CA ARG A 26 -1.84 -14.32 14.85
C ARG A 26 -2.70 -13.26 14.15
N ASP A 27 -3.86 -13.67 13.66
CA ASP A 27 -4.86 -12.71 13.19
C ASP A 27 -5.41 -11.89 14.36
N ALA A 28 -5.63 -10.60 14.13
CA ALA A 28 -6.26 -9.69 15.08
C ALA A 28 -7.53 -9.10 14.45
N THR A 29 -8.68 -9.43 15.03
CA THR A 29 -10.00 -9.01 14.53
C THR A 29 -10.39 -7.60 14.99
N ASP A 30 -9.62 -7.01 15.91
CA ASP A 30 -9.88 -5.71 16.52
C ASP A 30 -9.01 -4.58 15.94
N ILE A 31 -8.15 -4.85 14.96
CA ILE A 31 -7.44 -3.80 14.20
C ILE A 31 -8.45 -3.03 13.33
N LYS A 32 -8.45 -1.69 13.45
CA LYS A 32 -9.39 -0.82 12.72
C LYS A 32 -8.74 -0.24 11.47
N GLY A 33 -9.04 -0.86 10.31
CA GLY A 33 -8.65 -0.37 9.00
C GLY A 33 -7.14 -0.29 8.80
N GLY A 34 -6.70 0.68 8.00
CA GLY A 34 -5.28 0.96 7.78
C GLY A 34 -4.66 0.18 6.63
N MET A 35 -3.33 0.18 6.62
CA MET A 35 -2.49 -0.37 5.57
C MET A 35 -1.38 -1.19 6.21
N THR A 36 -1.02 -2.31 5.59
CA THR A 36 0.17 -3.06 6.01
C THR A 36 1.38 -2.48 5.33
N ILE A 37 2.39 -2.11 6.12
CA ILE A 37 3.62 -1.52 5.62
C ILE A 37 4.77 -2.47 5.88
N TYR A 38 5.46 -2.87 4.82
CA TYR A 38 6.60 -3.77 4.85
C TYR A 38 7.89 -3.00 4.65
N TYR A 39 8.90 -3.30 5.46
CA TYR A 39 10.29 -2.89 5.25
C TYR A 39 11.14 -4.16 5.22
N THR A 40 11.45 -4.66 4.04
CA THR A 40 12.24 -5.90 3.89
C THR A 40 13.65 -5.59 3.42
N GLN A 41 14.63 -6.37 3.89
CA GLN A 41 16.04 -6.19 3.53
C GLN A 41 16.36 -6.82 2.16
N LYS A 42 15.72 -7.97 1.83
CA LYS A 42 15.95 -8.69 0.56
C LYS A 42 14.67 -9.26 -0.07
N ASP A 43 13.91 -10.07 0.66
CA ASP A 43 12.65 -10.66 0.19
C ASP A 43 11.76 -11.05 1.40
N PHE A 44 10.65 -11.75 1.14
CA PHE A 44 9.72 -12.16 2.20
C PHE A 44 10.26 -13.32 3.07
N ASN A 45 11.31 -14.02 2.64
CA ASN A 45 11.79 -15.23 3.28
C ASN A 45 13.09 -15.00 4.06
N THR A 46 13.95 -14.08 3.61
CA THR A 46 15.27 -13.84 4.18
C THR A 46 15.66 -12.36 4.16
N ASN A 47 16.50 -11.96 5.11
CA ASN A 47 17.08 -10.61 5.17
C ASN A 47 18.25 -10.39 4.19
N GLY A 48 18.87 -11.46 3.68
CA GLY A 48 20.08 -11.36 2.88
C GLY A 48 21.31 -10.95 3.71
N ASP A 49 22.37 -10.53 3.03
CA ASP A 49 23.68 -10.16 3.60
C ASP A 49 24.12 -8.72 3.21
N GLN A 50 23.33 -8.04 2.37
CA GLN A 50 23.61 -6.68 1.95
C GLN A 50 23.31 -5.68 3.08
N HIS A 51 24.20 -4.70 3.27
CA HIS A 51 23.92 -3.59 4.16
C HIS A 51 22.77 -2.72 3.64
N ILE A 52 21.79 -2.44 4.51
CA ILE A 52 20.62 -1.62 4.21
C ILE A 52 20.70 -0.29 4.97
N THR A 53 20.67 0.81 4.23
CA THR A 53 20.57 2.16 4.80
C THR A 53 19.11 2.51 5.05
N ALA A 54 18.74 2.84 6.28
CA ALA A 54 17.39 3.28 6.62
C ALA A 54 17.07 4.65 5.99
N PHE A 55 15.79 4.88 5.70
CA PHE A 55 15.29 6.22 5.37
C PHE A 55 15.64 7.21 6.49
N GLN A 56 15.97 8.44 6.10
CA GLN A 56 16.43 9.49 7.03
C GLN A 56 15.29 10.46 7.39
N PRO A 57 15.40 11.20 8.51
CA PRO A 57 14.46 12.28 8.82
C PRO A 57 14.33 13.27 7.67
N GLY A 58 13.09 13.57 7.26
CA GLY A 58 12.80 14.44 6.13
C GLY A 58 12.66 13.71 4.78
N PHE A 59 12.93 12.40 4.73
CA PHE A 59 12.79 11.62 3.50
C PHE A 59 11.34 11.57 3.02
N ARG A 60 11.13 11.79 1.72
CA ARG A 60 9.83 11.72 1.05
C ARG A 60 9.99 11.05 -0.30
N MET A 61 9.07 10.16 -0.65
CA MET A 61 9.01 9.63 -2.02
C MET A 61 7.57 9.26 -2.38
N THR A 62 7.25 9.32 -3.66
CA THR A 62 6.00 8.79 -4.20
C THR A 62 6.29 7.65 -5.17
N VAL A 63 5.28 6.84 -5.46
CA VAL A 63 5.32 5.86 -6.54
C VAL A 63 3.99 5.84 -7.26
N GLY A 64 4.03 5.69 -8.58
CA GLY A 64 2.83 5.74 -9.43
C GLY A 64 2.46 7.15 -9.85
N ASN A 65 1.39 7.25 -10.63
CA ASN A 65 0.96 8.51 -11.19
C ASN A 65 -0.55 8.47 -11.50
N PRO A 66 -1.39 9.33 -10.87
CA PRO A 66 -2.83 9.39 -11.12
C PRO A 66 -3.22 9.72 -12.56
N ALA A 67 -2.32 10.31 -13.35
CA ALA A 67 -2.56 10.57 -14.76
C ALA A 67 -2.38 9.32 -15.66
N THR A 68 -1.94 8.19 -15.11
CA THR A 68 -1.76 6.95 -15.88
C THR A 68 -3.12 6.39 -16.31
N ASN A 69 -3.38 6.37 -17.62
CA ASN A 69 -4.67 5.98 -18.20
C ASN A 69 -4.58 4.90 -19.29
N THR A 70 -3.39 4.36 -19.53
CA THR A 70 -3.15 3.24 -20.47
C THR A 70 -2.66 2.00 -19.73
N VAL A 71 -2.95 0.83 -20.30
CA VAL A 71 -2.50 -0.43 -19.74
C VAL A 71 -0.97 -0.58 -19.83
N GLU A 72 -0.35 -0.02 -20.87
CA GLU A 72 1.11 0.01 -21.03
C GLU A 72 1.77 0.83 -19.93
N GLY A 73 1.21 2.00 -19.59
CA GLY A 73 1.70 2.83 -18.50
C GLY A 73 1.58 2.14 -17.13
N ALA A 74 0.48 1.44 -16.88
CA ALA A 74 0.31 0.65 -15.66
C ALA A 74 1.26 -0.55 -15.59
N LYS A 75 1.51 -1.22 -16.73
CA LYS A 75 2.46 -2.33 -16.82
C LYS A 75 3.90 -1.89 -16.61
N ALA A 76 4.26 -0.69 -17.04
CA ALA A 76 5.59 -0.09 -16.85
C ALA A 76 5.97 0.10 -15.36
N HIS A 77 4.99 0.05 -14.45
CA HIS A 77 5.21 0.06 -13.01
C HIS A 77 5.00 -1.37 -12.43
N PRO A 78 6.04 -2.23 -12.43
CA PRO A 78 5.91 -3.63 -12.00
C PRO A 78 5.48 -3.80 -10.54
N GLY A 79 5.71 -2.78 -9.71
CA GLY A 79 5.37 -2.75 -8.29
C GLY A 79 3.96 -2.28 -7.94
N LEU A 80 3.17 -1.83 -8.92
CA LEU A 80 1.81 -1.31 -8.70
C LEU A 80 0.80 -2.33 -9.23
N ARG A 81 0.16 -3.06 -8.31
CA ARG A 81 -0.60 -4.26 -8.65
C ARG A 81 -1.84 -4.42 -7.79
N TYR A 82 -2.74 -5.26 -8.30
CA TYR A 82 -3.92 -5.75 -7.59
C TYR A 82 -3.88 -7.26 -7.49
N THR A 83 -4.39 -7.81 -6.40
CA THR A 83 -4.66 -9.25 -6.28
C THR A 83 -6.14 -9.45 -5.94
N CYS A 84 -6.80 -10.29 -6.72
CA CYS A 84 -8.16 -10.76 -6.42
C CYS A 84 -8.09 -11.90 -5.40
N LEU A 85 -8.37 -11.59 -4.13
CA LEU A 85 -8.15 -12.51 -3.03
C LEU A 85 -9.20 -13.62 -3.03
N GLN A 86 -8.75 -14.87 -3.08
CA GLN A 86 -9.62 -16.04 -2.82
C GLN A 86 -9.78 -16.26 -1.32
N THR A 87 -8.71 -16.00 -0.58
CA THR A 87 -8.62 -15.93 0.87
C THR A 87 -7.71 -14.75 1.24
N ILE A 88 -7.73 -14.31 2.50
CA ILE A 88 -6.84 -13.24 2.98
C ILE A 88 -5.34 -13.56 2.79
N LEU A 89 -4.99 -14.85 2.69
CA LEU A 89 -3.62 -15.34 2.47
C LEU A 89 -3.25 -15.50 0.98
N THR A 90 -4.16 -15.18 0.05
CA THR A 90 -3.86 -15.26 -1.39
C THR A 90 -2.71 -14.30 -1.75
N ARG A 91 -1.69 -14.80 -2.45
CA ARG A 91 -0.53 -14.03 -2.92
C ARG A 91 -0.12 -14.48 -4.34
N GLY A 92 0.54 -13.59 -5.09
CA GLY A 92 1.24 -13.91 -6.35
C GLY A 92 0.42 -13.84 -7.66
N SER A 93 -0.92 -13.80 -7.61
CA SER A 93 -1.76 -13.54 -8.81
C SER A 93 -2.05 -12.05 -8.95
N GLU A 94 -1.05 -11.32 -9.43
CA GLU A 94 -1.06 -9.85 -9.54
C GLU A 94 -1.50 -9.35 -10.94
N THR A 95 -2.32 -8.31 -10.98
CA THR A 95 -2.78 -7.63 -12.20
C THR A 95 -2.48 -6.13 -12.15
N SER A 96 -2.27 -5.49 -13.30
CA SER A 96 -2.08 -4.03 -13.41
C SER A 96 -3.39 -3.24 -13.40
N GLU A 97 -4.52 -3.94 -13.54
CA GLU A 97 -5.87 -3.40 -13.56
C GLU A 97 -6.71 -3.97 -12.43
N PHE A 98 -7.81 -3.29 -12.10
CA PHE A 98 -8.78 -3.82 -11.16
C PHE A 98 -9.28 -5.22 -11.60
N PRO A 99 -9.44 -6.16 -10.65
CA PRO A 99 -10.07 -7.43 -10.91
C PRO A 99 -11.41 -7.30 -11.64
N ALA A 100 -11.55 -8.03 -12.75
CA ALA A 100 -12.75 -8.01 -13.61
C ALA A 100 -13.90 -8.89 -13.11
N LYS A 101 -13.76 -9.50 -11.93
CA LYS A 101 -14.76 -10.39 -11.32
C LYS A 101 -14.81 -10.19 -9.80
N PRO A 102 -15.93 -10.56 -9.15
CA PRO A 102 -16.01 -10.57 -7.69
C PRO A 102 -14.86 -11.38 -7.06
N CYS A 103 -14.24 -10.83 -6.02
CA CYS A 103 -13.16 -11.48 -5.29
C CYS A 103 -13.68 -11.99 -3.94
N PRO A 104 -13.61 -13.31 -3.66
CA PRO A 104 -14.22 -13.90 -2.46
C PRO A 104 -13.77 -13.30 -1.14
N ALA A 105 -12.53 -12.82 -1.05
CA ALA A 105 -11.98 -12.16 0.11
C ALA A 105 -11.60 -10.69 -0.16
N GLY A 106 -12.16 -10.06 -1.20
CA GLY A 106 -11.85 -8.67 -1.52
C GLY A 106 -10.65 -8.48 -2.45
N ILE A 107 -10.22 -7.22 -2.58
CA ILE A 107 -9.12 -6.82 -3.47
C ILE A 107 -7.97 -6.32 -2.62
N MET A 108 -6.76 -6.83 -2.83
CA MET A 108 -5.54 -6.23 -2.30
C MET A 108 -4.94 -5.30 -3.36
N ALA A 109 -4.68 -4.04 -3.01
CA ALA A 109 -3.81 -3.17 -3.78
C ALA A 109 -2.43 -3.16 -3.13
N ILE A 110 -1.37 -3.36 -3.93
CA ILE A 110 0.01 -3.34 -3.47
C ILE A 110 0.82 -2.29 -4.22
N HIS A 111 1.65 -1.56 -3.47
CA HIS A 111 2.54 -0.52 -3.98
C HIS A 111 3.95 -0.78 -3.48
N HIS A 112 4.82 -1.29 -4.36
CA HIS A 112 6.25 -1.39 -4.09
C HIS A 112 6.96 -0.10 -4.46
N PHE A 113 7.76 0.40 -3.54
CA PHE A 113 8.60 1.57 -3.76
C PHE A 113 9.97 1.15 -4.31
N PRO A 114 10.66 2.08 -5.01
CA PRO A 114 12.08 1.95 -5.30
C PRO A 114 12.93 1.69 -4.05
N ALA A 115 14.05 0.98 -4.21
CA ALA A 115 14.94 0.61 -3.10
C ALA A 115 16.41 1.04 -3.32
N CYS A 116 16.67 1.85 -4.34
CA CYS A 116 18.00 2.41 -4.62
C CYS A 116 17.93 3.93 -4.56
N TRP A 117 18.73 4.54 -3.69
CA TRP A 117 18.74 5.97 -3.42
C TRP A 117 20.01 6.62 -3.99
N ASP A 118 19.91 7.86 -4.46
CA ASP A 118 21.03 8.66 -4.99
C ASP A 118 22.10 9.01 -3.94
N GLY A 119 21.79 8.80 -2.66
CA GLY A 119 22.70 9.04 -1.53
C GLY A 119 22.82 10.51 -1.13
N LYS A 120 22.01 11.40 -1.70
CA LYS A 120 22.12 12.85 -1.54
C LYS A 120 20.79 13.51 -1.18
N ASN A 121 19.74 13.24 -1.96
CA ASN A 121 18.50 13.99 -1.88
C ASN A 121 17.47 13.24 -1.02
N LEU A 122 17.04 13.84 0.08
CA LEU A 122 15.94 13.30 0.91
C LEU A 122 14.58 13.40 0.21
N ASP A 123 14.48 14.32 -0.74
CA ASP A 123 13.32 14.54 -1.57
C ASP A 123 13.78 15.17 -2.89
N SER A 124 13.07 14.91 -3.98
CA SER A 124 13.27 15.55 -5.29
C SER A 124 12.02 16.37 -5.65
N PRO A 125 12.11 17.35 -6.58
CA PRO A 125 10.93 18.15 -6.95
C PRO A 125 9.73 17.34 -7.46
N ASP A 126 9.99 16.16 -8.03
CA ASP A 126 8.98 15.20 -8.49
C ASP A 126 8.68 14.08 -7.50
N HIS A 127 9.32 14.11 -6.31
CA HIS A 127 9.26 13.11 -5.25
C HIS A 127 9.68 11.69 -5.69
N GLN A 128 10.32 11.53 -6.85
CA GLN A 128 10.60 10.22 -7.46
C GLN A 128 12.04 10.08 -7.95
N SER A 129 12.59 11.08 -8.64
CA SER A 129 13.88 10.97 -9.35
C SER A 129 15.12 10.77 -8.47
N HIS A 130 15.03 11.02 -7.16
CA HIS A 130 16.11 10.69 -6.21
C HIS A 130 16.17 9.18 -5.87
N MET A 131 15.21 8.41 -6.37
CA MET A 131 15.10 6.98 -6.19
C MET A 131 15.06 6.23 -7.53
N TYR A 132 15.58 5.00 -7.51
CA TYR A 132 15.61 4.12 -8.67
C TYR A 132 15.05 2.74 -8.34
N SER A 133 14.17 2.27 -9.21
CA SER A 133 13.50 0.98 -9.04
C SER A 133 14.23 -0.11 -9.80
N THR A 134 14.67 -1.13 -9.07
CA THR A 134 15.10 -2.42 -9.63
C THR A 134 14.18 -3.56 -9.19
N THR A 135 12.99 -3.24 -8.66
CA THR A 135 12.00 -4.25 -8.24
C THR A 135 11.36 -4.94 -9.44
N LYS A 136 11.06 -6.23 -9.27
CA LYS A 136 10.42 -7.08 -10.28
C LYS A 136 8.93 -7.34 -10.00
N GLY A 137 8.34 -6.59 -9.07
CA GLY A 137 7.00 -6.86 -8.54
C GLY A 137 7.01 -7.99 -7.51
N GLY A 138 5.99 -8.01 -6.66
CA GLY A 138 5.93 -8.83 -5.46
C GLY A 138 7.13 -8.63 -4.52
N PHE A 139 7.26 -9.48 -3.51
CA PHE A 139 8.40 -9.49 -2.58
C PHE A 139 9.61 -10.25 -3.14
N ARG A 140 9.95 -10.00 -4.42
CA ARG A 140 11.11 -10.60 -5.08
C ARG A 140 12.35 -9.76 -4.81
N VAL A 141 13.50 -10.42 -4.84
CA VAL A 141 14.81 -9.76 -4.72
C VAL A 141 14.99 -8.74 -5.85
N ALA A 142 15.21 -7.48 -5.49
CA ALA A 142 15.57 -6.42 -6.44
C ALA A 142 16.99 -6.60 -6.99
N ASP A 143 17.21 -6.19 -8.24
CA ASP A 143 18.55 -6.22 -8.85
C ASP A 143 19.49 -5.19 -8.20
N PRO A 144 20.83 -5.32 -8.38
CA PRO A 144 21.81 -4.38 -7.83
C PRO A 144 21.51 -2.92 -8.18
N CYS A 145 21.80 -2.03 -7.24
CA CYS A 145 21.60 -0.61 -7.46
C CYS A 145 22.59 -0.05 -8.50
N PRO A 146 22.13 0.81 -9.44
CA PRO A 146 23.01 1.43 -10.41
C PRO A 146 23.92 2.47 -9.76
N SER A 147 24.98 2.86 -10.46
CA SER A 147 25.92 3.89 -9.98
C SER A 147 25.28 5.26 -9.77
N SER A 148 24.16 5.56 -10.44
CA SER A 148 23.39 6.79 -10.23
C SER A 148 22.63 6.80 -8.90
N HIS A 149 22.32 5.61 -8.35
CA HIS A 149 21.55 5.44 -7.12
C HIS A 149 22.17 4.37 -6.22
N PRO A 150 23.41 4.57 -5.76
CA PRO A 150 24.23 3.46 -5.24
C PRO A 150 23.82 2.98 -3.85
N VAL A 151 22.97 3.72 -3.13
CA VAL A 151 22.63 3.41 -1.74
C VAL A 151 21.41 2.49 -1.68
N ARG A 152 21.59 1.27 -1.17
CA ARG A 152 20.49 0.33 -0.94
C ARG A 152 19.68 0.73 0.29
N MET A 153 18.38 0.89 0.06
CA MET A 153 17.36 1.18 1.08
C MET A 153 16.46 -0.05 1.28
N PRO A 154 15.62 -0.12 2.34
CA PRO A 154 14.68 -1.21 2.50
C PRO A 154 13.73 -1.30 1.30
N GLN A 155 13.36 -2.51 0.90
CA GLN A 155 12.26 -2.69 -0.04
C GLN A 155 10.95 -2.42 0.71
N LEU A 156 10.48 -1.19 0.54
CA LEU A 156 9.23 -0.72 1.10
C LEU A 156 8.06 -1.19 0.22
N ALA A 157 7.03 -1.74 0.85
CA ALA A 157 5.79 -2.08 0.18
C ALA A 157 4.58 -1.77 1.06
N TYR A 158 3.52 -1.29 0.43
CA TYR A 158 2.24 -1.05 1.07
C TYR A 158 1.21 -2.05 0.55
N GLU A 159 0.51 -2.75 1.43
CA GLU A 159 -0.67 -3.55 1.09
C GLU A 159 -1.92 -2.92 1.72
N THR A 160 -2.90 -2.58 0.88
CA THR A 160 -4.22 -2.11 1.32
C THR A 160 -5.28 -3.13 0.93
N MET A 161 -6.03 -3.63 1.91
CA MET A 161 -7.08 -4.62 1.69
C MET A 161 -8.44 -3.92 1.59
N TRP A 162 -9.13 -4.11 0.47
CA TRP A 162 -10.44 -3.55 0.18
C TRP A 162 -11.50 -4.64 0.27
N ASN A 163 -12.44 -4.52 1.20
CA ASN A 163 -13.53 -5.47 1.38
C ASN A 163 -14.61 -5.25 0.31
N THR A 164 -14.46 -5.92 -0.82
CA THR A 164 -15.43 -5.84 -1.92
C THR A 164 -16.53 -6.89 -1.87
N THR A 165 -16.54 -7.76 -0.85
CA THR A 165 -17.42 -8.94 -0.78
C THR A 165 -18.91 -8.56 -0.74
N ALA A 166 -19.25 -7.43 -0.14
CA ALA A 166 -20.61 -6.91 -0.06
C ALA A 166 -21.20 -6.50 -1.42
N PHE A 167 -20.37 -6.37 -2.46
CA PHE A 167 -20.79 -5.93 -3.79
C PHE A 167 -20.90 -7.07 -4.80
N LYS A 168 -20.62 -8.31 -4.39
CA LYS A 168 -20.57 -9.48 -5.29
C LYS A 168 -21.88 -9.69 -6.08
N ASP A 169 -23.02 -9.44 -5.43
CA ASP A 169 -24.37 -9.65 -5.99
C ASP A 169 -24.90 -8.41 -6.73
N MET A 170 -24.10 -7.33 -6.79
CA MET A 170 -24.42 -6.08 -7.49
C MET A 170 -23.48 -5.83 -8.68
N TRP A 171 -22.75 -6.85 -9.14
CA TRP A 171 -21.85 -6.70 -10.28
C TRP A 171 -22.63 -6.28 -11.55
N PRO A 172 -22.13 -5.33 -12.36
CA PRO A 172 -22.83 -4.88 -13.56
C PRO A 172 -23.12 -6.04 -14.52
N LYS A 173 -24.34 -6.07 -15.07
CA LYS A 173 -24.78 -7.17 -15.96
C LYS A 173 -24.05 -7.17 -17.29
N ASP A 174 -23.57 -6.01 -17.73
CA ASP A 174 -22.78 -5.82 -18.94
C ASP A 174 -21.31 -6.21 -18.77
N GLY A 175 -20.90 -6.60 -17.55
CA GLY A 175 -19.52 -6.95 -17.23
C GLY A 175 -18.58 -5.75 -17.06
N SER A 176 -19.12 -4.52 -17.04
CA SER A 176 -18.32 -3.32 -16.78
C SER A 176 -17.68 -3.36 -15.39
N GLN A 177 -16.54 -2.67 -15.24
CA GLN A 177 -15.80 -2.59 -13.98
C GLN A 177 -16.56 -1.68 -12.98
N PRO A 178 -17.05 -2.20 -11.84
CA PRO A 178 -17.78 -1.37 -10.89
C PRO A 178 -16.88 -0.60 -9.92
N PHE A 179 -15.59 -0.94 -9.79
CA PHE A 179 -14.71 -0.23 -8.88
C PHE A 179 -14.03 0.95 -9.55
N VAL A 180 -13.95 2.05 -8.80
CA VAL A 180 -13.31 3.30 -9.23
C VAL A 180 -12.42 3.85 -8.13
N TRP A 181 -11.32 4.50 -8.50
CA TRP A 181 -10.63 5.42 -7.60
C TRP A 181 -11.41 6.73 -7.46
N SER A 182 -11.13 7.48 -6.39
CA SER A 182 -11.87 8.72 -6.05
C SER A 182 -11.78 9.82 -7.11
N TYR A 183 -10.79 9.76 -8.00
CA TYR A 183 -10.62 10.68 -9.13
C TYR A 183 -11.18 10.11 -10.46
N MET A 184 -12.18 9.21 -10.37
CA MET A 184 -12.89 8.60 -11.49
C MET A 184 -12.11 7.61 -12.37
N ASP A 185 -10.93 7.14 -11.95
CA ASP A 185 -10.26 6.03 -12.64
C ASP A 185 -11.00 4.71 -12.41
N SER A 186 -11.65 4.22 -13.47
CA SER A 186 -12.39 2.95 -13.51
C SER A 186 -11.57 1.75 -14.03
N LYS A 187 -10.27 1.95 -14.28
CA LYS A 187 -9.34 0.90 -14.72
C LYS A 187 -8.38 0.48 -13.60
N GLY A 188 -8.08 1.40 -12.70
CA GLY A 188 -7.13 1.22 -11.60
C GLY A 188 -5.68 1.53 -11.97
N TYR A 189 -5.45 2.13 -13.13
CA TYR A 189 -4.11 2.39 -13.67
C TYR A 189 -3.35 3.50 -12.96
N GLY A 190 -4.03 4.54 -12.49
CA GLY A 190 -3.39 5.71 -11.87
C GLY A 190 -3.19 5.58 -10.35
N THR A 191 -3.10 4.35 -9.84
CA THR A 191 -2.82 4.14 -8.43
C THR A 191 -1.45 4.70 -8.05
N HIS A 192 -1.34 5.27 -6.85
CA HIS A 192 -0.09 5.79 -6.32
C HIS A 192 -0.04 5.60 -4.80
N ALA A 193 1.15 5.78 -4.23
CA ALA A 193 1.35 5.79 -2.80
C ALA A 193 2.49 6.75 -2.42
N ASP A 194 2.35 7.32 -1.22
CA ASP A 194 3.26 8.33 -0.71
C ASP A 194 3.95 7.82 0.55
N TYR A 195 5.26 7.97 0.59
CA TYR A 195 6.08 7.72 1.76
C TYR A 195 6.55 9.04 2.34
N VAL A 196 6.35 9.20 3.64
CA VAL A 196 6.95 10.27 4.44
C VAL A 196 7.60 9.62 5.64
N PHE A 197 8.84 10.00 5.94
CA PHE A 197 9.56 9.48 7.09
C PHE A 197 8.77 9.70 8.40
N GLY A 198 8.54 8.61 9.14
CA GLY A 198 7.82 8.62 10.42
C GLY A 198 8.49 7.79 11.52
N TRP A 199 9.72 7.32 11.33
CA TRP A 199 10.40 6.47 12.31
C TRP A 199 11.01 7.28 13.46
N LYS A 200 10.90 6.77 14.69
CA LYS A 200 11.43 7.44 15.88
C LYS A 200 12.91 7.07 16.10
N GLY A 201 13.78 8.09 16.14
CA GLY A 201 15.21 7.89 16.40
C GLY A 201 15.85 6.92 15.41
N ASP A 202 16.64 5.97 15.91
CA ASP A 202 17.34 4.96 15.13
C ASP A 202 16.51 3.69 14.87
N SER A 203 15.21 3.66 15.23
CA SER A 203 14.41 2.42 15.26
C SER A 203 14.44 1.64 13.95
N LEU A 204 14.34 2.33 12.80
CA LEU A 204 14.40 1.67 11.49
C LEU A 204 15.80 1.12 11.21
N GLN A 205 16.86 1.91 11.42
CA GLN A 205 18.23 1.42 11.18
C GLN A 205 18.57 0.24 12.10
N ARG A 206 18.10 0.27 13.35
CA ARG A 206 18.33 -0.80 14.31
C ARG A 206 17.73 -2.12 13.86
N VAL A 207 16.51 -2.11 13.33
CA VAL A 207 15.88 -3.33 12.79
C VAL A 207 16.51 -3.75 11.46
N MET A 208 16.94 -2.81 10.61
CA MET A 208 17.67 -3.13 9.37
C MET A 208 19.06 -3.72 9.62
N ASN A 209 19.65 -3.48 10.80
CA ASN A 209 20.91 -4.10 11.23
C ASN A 209 20.71 -5.45 11.95
N ASN A 210 19.48 -5.92 12.12
CA ASN A 210 19.15 -7.15 12.83
C ASN A 210 18.71 -8.27 11.88
N SER A 211 18.82 -9.53 12.34
CA SER A 211 18.39 -10.71 11.60
C SER A 211 16.92 -11.11 11.83
N CYS A 212 16.21 -10.43 12.74
CA CYS A 212 14.80 -10.67 12.99
C CYS A 212 13.96 -10.50 11.72
N MET A 213 12.83 -11.20 11.65
CA MET A 213 11.86 -11.11 10.56
C MET A 213 10.46 -10.98 11.15
N PHE A 214 9.66 -10.07 10.59
CA PHE A 214 8.25 -9.86 10.95
C PHE A 214 8.03 -9.81 12.47
N HIS A 215 7.21 -10.72 13.02
CA HIS A 215 6.89 -10.80 14.45
C HIS A 215 8.12 -11.03 15.33
N GLY A 216 9.20 -11.60 14.80
CA GLY A 216 10.47 -11.76 15.51
C GLY A 216 11.17 -10.42 15.80
N CYS A 217 10.83 -9.35 15.07
CA CYS A 217 11.32 -8.00 15.36
C CYS A 217 10.53 -7.31 16.48
N GLY A 218 9.41 -7.91 16.88
CA GLY A 218 8.36 -7.35 17.73
C GLY A 218 7.00 -7.56 17.08
N SER A 219 5.95 -7.69 17.89
CA SER A 219 4.56 -7.74 17.43
C SER A 219 3.66 -6.97 18.40
N PRO A 220 2.38 -6.73 18.11
CA PRO A 220 1.54 -5.97 19.01
C PRO A 220 1.52 -6.55 20.44
N GLY A 221 1.88 -5.73 21.42
CA GLY A 221 1.99 -6.13 22.83
C GLY A 221 3.23 -6.95 23.21
N VAL A 222 4.07 -7.36 22.24
CA VAL A 222 5.30 -8.13 22.48
C VAL A 222 6.49 -7.34 21.93
N GLN A 223 7.39 -6.96 22.84
CA GLN A 223 8.56 -6.16 22.50
C GLN A 223 9.64 -7.02 21.83
N GLY A 224 10.44 -6.41 20.97
CA GLY A 224 11.60 -7.04 20.36
C GLY A 224 12.71 -6.02 20.14
N VAL A 225 13.37 -6.09 18.98
CA VAL A 225 14.30 -5.04 18.53
C VAL A 225 13.55 -3.71 18.39
N LEU A 226 12.29 -3.79 17.94
CA LEU A 226 11.38 -2.66 17.87
C LEU A 226 10.57 -2.54 19.17
N LYS A 227 10.37 -1.28 19.58
CA LYS A 227 9.35 -0.95 20.56
C LYS A 227 7.97 -1.01 19.91
N THR A 228 7.09 -1.82 20.45
CA THR A 228 5.73 -2.03 19.92
C THR A 228 4.67 -1.49 20.86
N GLN A 229 3.47 -1.31 20.33
CA GLN A 229 2.25 -0.95 21.05
C GLN A 229 1.26 -2.12 20.98
N THR A 230 0.26 -2.14 21.86
CA THR A 230 -0.88 -3.05 21.72
C THR A 230 -1.79 -2.62 20.57
N VAL A 231 -2.62 -3.53 20.04
CA VAL A 231 -3.64 -3.19 19.02
C VAL A 231 -4.57 -2.06 19.50
N ALA A 232 -4.97 -2.11 20.78
CA ALA A 232 -5.82 -1.10 21.39
C ALA A 232 -5.17 0.30 21.40
N GLU A 233 -3.85 0.39 21.61
CA GLU A 233 -3.11 1.66 21.53
C GLU A 233 -2.91 2.12 20.09
N MET A 234 -2.57 1.21 19.17
CA MET A 234 -2.45 1.52 17.74
C MET A 234 -3.75 2.13 17.20
N ASN A 235 -4.90 1.57 17.56
CA ASN A 235 -6.23 2.07 17.16
C ASN A 235 -6.55 3.48 17.67
N LYS A 236 -5.82 4.00 18.68
CA LYS A 236 -5.98 5.39 19.15
C LYS A 236 -5.19 6.37 18.30
N CYS A 237 -4.26 5.91 17.47
CA CYS A 237 -3.48 6.72 16.55
C CYS A 237 -4.29 7.06 15.28
N ALA A 238 -5.34 7.86 15.45
CA ALA A 238 -6.20 8.33 14.37
C ALA A 238 -6.04 9.85 14.19
N VAL A 239 -5.86 10.29 12.95
CA VAL A 239 -5.88 11.71 12.59
C VAL A 239 -7.32 12.16 12.43
N GLN A 240 -7.65 13.36 12.91
CA GLN A 240 -8.96 13.95 12.72
C GLN A 240 -9.18 14.34 11.26
N ASN A 241 -10.38 14.14 10.74
CA ASN A 241 -10.75 14.65 9.43
C ASN A 241 -10.65 16.18 9.42
N THR A 242 -9.91 16.72 8.47
CA THR A 242 -9.73 18.17 8.28
C THR A 242 -10.70 18.74 7.23
N VAL A 243 -11.37 17.87 6.47
CA VAL A 243 -12.37 18.22 5.46
C VAL A 243 -13.71 17.64 5.90
N THR A 244 -14.76 18.45 5.78
CA THR A 244 -16.15 18.03 6.05
C THR A 244 -16.87 17.85 4.73
N GLU A 245 -17.05 16.60 4.32
CA GLU A 245 -17.84 16.22 3.15
C GLU A 245 -18.45 14.82 3.35
N GLU A 246 -19.51 14.53 2.59
CA GLU A 246 -20.16 13.22 2.63
C GLU A 246 -19.26 12.17 1.95
N THR A 247 -18.74 11.23 2.73
CA THR A 247 -17.87 10.15 2.22
C THR A 247 -18.42 8.75 2.46
N GLU A 248 -19.52 8.65 3.19
CA GLU A 248 -20.13 7.40 3.64
C GLU A 248 -21.55 7.25 3.09
N GLY A 249 -22.08 6.03 3.12
CA GLY A 249 -23.39 5.73 2.55
C GLY A 249 -23.37 5.61 1.02
N TRP A 250 -24.53 5.83 0.39
CA TRP A 250 -24.67 5.87 -1.06
C TRP A 250 -24.65 7.33 -1.52
N LEU A 251 -23.60 7.70 -2.25
CA LEU A 251 -23.33 9.03 -2.74
C LEU A 251 -23.85 9.19 -4.17
N LYS A 252 -24.32 10.39 -4.53
CA LYS A 252 -24.74 10.70 -5.91
C LYS A 252 -23.53 10.95 -6.83
N GLU A 253 -22.41 11.35 -6.25
CA GLU A 253 -21.15 11.66 -6.92
C GLU A 253 -19.98 11.29 -6.00
N LEU A 254 -18.76 11.27 -6.55
CA LEU A 254 -17.57 11.04 -5.73
C LEU A 254 -17.24 12.28 -4.88
N PRO A 255 -16.69 12.10 -3.67
CA PRO A 255 -16.19 13.21 -2.86
C PRO A 255 -15.26 14.13 -3.67
N GLY A 256 -15.37 15.44 -3.46
CA GLY A 256 -14.68 16.49 -4.23
C GLY A 256 -15.25 16.86 -5.60
N TYR A 257 -16.21 16.12 -6.19
CA TYR A 257 -16.76 16.46 -7.53
C TYR A 257 -17.98 17.39 -7.51
N GLY A 258 -18.72 17.45 -6.40
CA GLY A 258 -19.92 18.28 -6.24
C GLY A 258 -19.74 19.58 -5.49
N MET A 259 -18.50 19.91 -5.10
CA MET A 259 -18.23 21.19 -4.46
C MET A 259 -18.32 22.28 -5.53
N GLU A 260 -19.39 23.09 -5.51
CA GLU A 260 -19.34 24.41 -6.13
C GLU A 260 -18.08 25.10 -5.61
N MET A 261 -17.14 25.41 -6.50
CA MET A 261 -15.97 26.21 -6.17
C MET A 261 -16.50 27.56 -5.65
N LYS A 262 -16.47 27.75 -4.33
CA LYS A 262 -16.72 29.05 -3.71
C LYS A 262 -15.49 29.94 -3.85
#